data_AF-A0A4U2EBH4-F1
#
_entry.id   AF-A0A4U2EBH4-F1
#
_cell.length_a   1.000
_cell.length_b   1.000
_cell.length_c   1.000
_cell.angle_alpha   90.00
_cell.angle_beta   90.00
_cell.angle_gamma   90.00
#
_symmetry.space_group_name_H-M   'P 1'
#
loop_
_entity.id
_entity.type
_entity.pdbx_description
1 polymer ?
#
loop_
_entity_poly.entity_id
_entity_poly.type
_entity_poly.pdbx_seq_one_letter_code
_entity_poly.pdbx_strand_id
1 'polypeptide(L)'
;MVVNPPELESFFHFVRVSIVSALGGDEGAYCSNETLEQYINATNSNITPLLYDFFVKFDYLYALQRANTPLSTEKSEVLLSAQELIDEVHLTVM
;
A
#
# COMPACT_ATOMS: atom_id res chain seq x y z
N MET A 1 -5.81 13.89 -7.67
CA MET A 1 -6.60 12.85 -8.35
C MET A 1 -5.98 11.54 -7.96
N VAL A 2 -6.68 10.72 -7.16
CA VAL A 2 -6.30 9.30 -7.01
C VAL A 2 -6.76 8.65 -8.28
N VAL A 3 -5.82 8.27 -9.14
CA VAL A 3 -6.12 7.37 -10.24
C VAL A 3 -5.88 5.99 -9.62
N ASN A 4 -6.93 5.26 -9.25
CA ASN A 4 -6.77 3.81 -9.04
C ASN A 4 -7.06 3.20 -10.41
N PRO A 5 -6.07 3.07 -11.31
CA PRO A 5 -6.30 2.37 -12.55
C PRO A 5 -6.76 0.95 -12.19
N PRO A 6 -7.84 0.44 -12.80
CA PRO A 6 -8.38 -0.88 -12.44
C PRO A 6 -7.34 -2.00 -12.58
N GLU A 7 -6.28 -1.78 -13.35
CA GLU A 7 -5.13 -2.68 -13.46
C GLU A 7 -4.30 -2.82 -12.18
N LEU A 8 -4.30 -1.81 -11.30
CA LEU A 8 -3.55 -1.83 -10.03
C LEU A 8 -4.40 -2.27 -8.84
N GLU A 9 -5.72 -2.34 -9.01
CA GLU A 9 -6.64 -2.65 -7.91
C GLU A 9 -6.33 -4.01 -7.26
N SER A 10 -6.06 -5.04 -8.06
CA SER A 10 -5.67 -6.35 -7.54
C SER A 10 -4.35 -6.33 -6.76
N PHE A 11 -3.39 -5.51 -7.19
CA PHE A 11 -2.12 -5.34 -6.48
C PHE A 11 -2.32 -4.60 -5.16
N PHE A 12 -3.08 -3.50 -5.16
CA PHE A 12 -3.37 -2.73 -3.95
C PHE A 12 -4.22 -3.53 -2.96
N HIS A 13 -5.14 -4.35 -3.44
CA HIS A 13 -5.88 -5.30 -2.60
C HIS A 13 -4.92 -6.33 -1.97
N PHE A 14 -4.05 -6.93 -2.77
CA PHE A 14 -3.04 -7.88 -2.29
C PHE A 14 -2.14 -7.28 -1.20
N VAL A 15 -1.69 -6.03 -1.36
CA VAL A 15 -0.88 -5.33 -0.35
C VAL A 15 -1.65 -5.17 0.96
N ARG A 16 -2.93 -4.77 0.91
CA ARG A 16 -3.79 -4.67 2.11
C ARG A 16 -3.92 -6.02 2.83
N VAL A 17 -4.22 -7.09 2.08
CA VAL A 17 -4.33 -8.45 2.63
C VAL A 17 -3.01 -8.87 3.28
N SER A 18 -1.87 -8.60 2.62
CA SER A 18 -0.55 -8.94 3.15
C SER A 18 -0.23 -8.22 4.47
N ILE A 19 -0.64 -6.96 4.61
CA ILE A 19 -0.48 -6.21 5.86
C ILE A 19 -1.37 -6.81 6.95
N VAL A 20 -2.66 -7.07 6.67
CA VAL A 20 -3.58 -7.68 7.65
C VAL A 20 -3.05 -9.03 8.13
N SER A 21 -2.56 -9.87 7.21
CA SER A 21 -1.89 -11.14 7.52
C SER A 21 -0.69 -10.94 8.46
N ALA A 22 0.20 -10.01 8.13
CA ALA A 22 1.40 -9.71 8.93
C ALA A 22 1.05 -9.21 10.34
N LEU A 23 -0.06 -8.48 10.49
CA LEU A 23 -0.58 -8.01 11.77
C LEU A 23 -1.33 -9.10 12.57
N GLY A 24 -1.41 -10.34 12.05
CA GLY A 24 -2.07 -11.47 12.70
C GLY A 24 -3.58 -11.53 12.50
N GLY A 25 -4.12 -10.77 11.53
CA GLY A 25 -5.52 -10.80 11.15
C GLY A 25 -5.87 -12.02 10.28
N ASP A 26 -7.12 -12.47 10.37
CA ASP A 26 -7.64 -13.53 9.50
C ASP A 26 -7.99 -12.98 8.12
N GLU A 27 -7.13 -13.26 7.13
CA GLU A 27 -7.31 -12.87 5.73
C GLU A 27 -8.67 -13.34 5.15
N GLY A 28 -9.23 -14.44 5.65
CA GLY A 28 -10.52 -14.99 5.21
C GLY A 28 -11.75 -14.25 5.72
N ALA A 29 -11.60 -13.39 6.74
CA ALA A 29 -12.67 -12.61 7.33
C ALA A 29 -12.90 -11.25 6.64
N TYR A 30 -11.92 -10.77 5.86
CA TYR A 30 -11.88 -9.41 5.32
C TYR A 30 -11.89 -9.40 3.79
N CYS A 31 -13.06 -9.54 3.19
CA CYS A 31 -13.20 -9.62 1.73
C CYS A 31 -13.17 -8.26 1.00
N SER A 32 -13.22 -7.13 1.70
CA SER A 32 -13.26 -5.79 1.07
C SER A 32 -12.11 -4.90 1.51
N ASN A 33 -11.66 -4.00 0.63
CA ASN A 33 -10.63 -3.01 0.97
C ASN A 33 -11.00 -2.18 2.20
N GLU A 34 -12.28 -1.83 2.35
CA GLU A 34 -12.77 -1.05 3.48
C GLU A 34 -12.59 -1.79 4.80
N THR A 35 -12.90 -3.10 4.82
CA THR A 35 -12.76 -3.91 6.04
C THR A 35 -11.30 -4.19 6.38
N LEU A 36 -10.45 -4.39 5.35
CA LEU A 36 -9.00 -4.47 5.51
C LEU A 36 -8.42 -3.16 6.08
N GLU A 37 -8.79 -2.01 5.52
CA GLU A 37 -8.32 -0.69 5.97
C GLU A 37 -8.79 -0.37 7.39
N GLN A 38 -10.02 -0.74 7.75
CA GLN A 38 -10.53 -0.61 9.11
C GLN A 38 -9.71 -1.44 10.10
N TYR A 39 -9.38 -2.68 9.76
CA TYR A 39 -8.54 -3.54 10.60
C TYR A 39 -7.13 -2.95 10.77
N ILE A 40 -6.49 -2.55 9.67
CA ILE A 40 -5.16 -1.93 9.69
C ILE A 40 -5.17 -0.69 10.60
N ASN A 41 -6.12 0.21 10.39
CA ASN A 41 -6.21 1.45 11.16
C ASN A 41 -6.53 1.20 12.64
N ALA A 42 -7.35 0.19 12.96
CA ALA A 42 -7.65 -0.20 14.33
C ALA A 42 -6.44 -0.82 15.06
N THR A 43 -5.56 -1.50 14.31
CA THR A 43 -4.36 -2.14 14.86
C THR A 43 -3.23 -1.13 15.06
N ASN A 44 -2.94 -0.32 14.04
CA ASN A 44 -2.03 0.81 14.14
C ASN A 44 -2.40 1.88 13.08
N SER A 45 -2.87 3.03 13.57
CA SER A 45 -3.32 4.14 12.73
C SER A 45 -2.20 4.83 11.94
N ASN A 46 -0.93 4.57 12.25
CA ASN A 46 0.22 5.10 11.49
C ASN A 46 0.42 4.37 10.15
N ILE A 47 -0.02 3.11 10.05
CA ILE A 47 0.15 2.30 8.84
C ILE A 47 -0.71 2.84 7.70
N THR A 48 -1.92 3.32 8.00
CA THR A 48 -2.87 3.78 6.97
C THR A 48 -2.35 4.97 6.15
N PRO A 49 -1.80 6.06 6.73
CA PRO A 49 -1.14 7.12 5.98
C PRO A 49 0.01 6.63 5.09
N LEU A 50 0.87 5.74 5.60
CA LEU A 50 2.01 5.19 4.85
C LEU A 50 1.55 4.33 3.67
N LEU A 51 0.49 3.55 3.88
CA LEU A 51 -0.13 2.74 2.83
C LEU A 51 -0.68 3.60 1.69
N TYR A 52 -1.37 4.69 2.02
CA TYR A 52 -1.87 5.63 1.00
C TYR A 52 -0.73 6.35 0.27
N ASP A 53 0.32 6.77 0.98
CA ASP A 53 1.49 7.39 0.36
C ASP A 53 2.17 6.42 -0.64
N PHE A 54 2.33 5.16 -0.25
CA PHE A 54 2.84 4.11 -1.14
C PHE A 54 1.97 3.93 -2.38
N PHE A 55 0.63 3.83 -2.22
CA PHE A 55 -0.28 3.67 -3.35
C PHE A 55 -0.23 4.84 -4.32
N VAL A 56 -0.20 6.07 -3.82
CA VAL A 56 -0.14 7.28 -4.66
C VAL A 56 1.18 7.32 -5.43
N LYS A 57 2.31 7.07 -4.77
CA LYS A 57 3.63 7.05 -5.43
C LYS A 57 3.72 5.93 -6.48
N PHE A 58 3.16 4.76 -6.17
CA PHE A 58 3.15 3.64 -7.10
C PHE A 58 2.26 3.89 -8.32
N ASP A 59 1.06 4.43 -8.12
CA ASP A 59 0.17 4.84 -9.22
C ASP A 59 0.84 5.88 -10.12
N TYR A 60 1.48 6.88 -9.52
CA TYR A 60 2.22 7.89 -10.28
C TYR A 60 3.35 7.27 -11.11
N LEU A 61 4.16 6.38 -10.51
CA LEU A 61 5.21 5.66 -11.22
C LEU A 61 4.63 4.83 -12.39
N TYR A 62 3.51 4.15 -12.17
CA TYR A 62 2.84 3.36 -13.21
C TYR A 62 2.34 4.25 -14.36
N ALA A 63 1.75 5.40 -14.06
CA ALA A 63 1.31 6.38 -15.06
C ALA A 63 2.49 6.91 -15.90
N LEU A 64 3.61 7.24 -15.26
CA LEU A 64 4.82 7.69 -15.96
C LEU A 64 5.40 6.61 -16.88
N GLN A 65 5.43 5.36 -16.41
CA GLN A 65 5.87 4.22 -17.22
C GLN A 65 4.96 4.02 -18.44
N ARG A 66 3.64 4.09 -18.28
CA ARG A 66 2.69 4.01 -19.41
C ARG A 66 2.89 5.14 -20.42
N ALA A 67 3.24 6.33 -19.96
CA ALA A 67 3.51 7.48 -20.81
C ALA A 67 4.93 7.44 -21.45
N ASN A 68 5.73 6.41 -21.19
CA ASN A 68 7.16 6.34 -21.56
C ASN A 68 7.94 7.59 -21.12
N THR A 69 7.55 8.18 -19.99
CA THR A 69 8.22 9.36 -19.44
C THR A 69 9.54 8.93 -18.79
N PRO A 70 10.66 9.63 -19.04
CA PRO A 70 11.92 9.34 -18.37
C PRO A 70 11.75 9.48 -16.86
N LEU A 71 12.18 8.45 -16.13
CA LEU A 71 12.11 8.39 -14.67
C LEU A 71 13.41 8.96 -14.09
N SER A 72 13.28 9.78 -13.05
CA SER A 72 14.38 10.41 -12.33
C SER A 72 14.55 9.81 -10.94
N THR A 73 13.67 10.16 -10.00
CA THR A 73 13.69 9.75 -8.58
C THR A 73 12.50 8.89 -8.20
N GLU A 74 11.47 8.79 -9.05
CA GLU A 74 10.16 8.24 -8.69
C GLU A 74 10.25 6.76 -8.31
N LYS A 75 11.13 5.99 -8.96
CA LYS A 75 11.43 4.59 -8.57
C LYS A 75 11.97 4.50 -7.15
N SER A 76 12.92 5.38 -6.80
CA SER A 76 13.51 5.40 -5.47
C SER A 76 12.51 5.85 -4.42
N GLU A 77 11.66 6.83 -4.74
CA GLU A 77 10.60 7.31 -3.84
C GLU A 77 9.56 6.23 -3.52
N VAL A 78 9.17 5.41 -4.52
CA VAL A 78 8.29 4.25 -4.30
C VAL A 78 8.97 3.23 -3.38
N LEU A 79 10.25 2.93 -3.59
CA LEU A 79 10.99 1.98 -2.75
C LEU A 79 11.16 2.48 -1.31
N LEU A 80 11.41 3.77 -1.13
CA LEU A 80 11.50 4.38 0.20
C LEU A 80 10.16 4.33 0.93
N SER A 81 9.06 4.68 0.26
CA SER A 81 7.71 4.60 0.83
C SER A 81 7.33 3.15 1.18
N ALA A 82 7.70 2.18 0.34
CA ALA A 82 7.52 0.77 0.64
C ALA A 82 8.32 0.33 1.88
N GLN A 83 9.56 0.80 2.01
CA GLN A 83 10.40 0.50 3.18
C GLN A 83 9.79 1.07 4.47
N GLU A 84 9.37 2.34 4.46
CA GLU A 84 8.72 2.99 5.60
C GLU A 84 7.46 2.23 6.05
N LEU A 85 6.64 1.79 5.09
CA LEU A 85 5.46 0.98 5.36
C LEU A 85 5.82 -0.38 5.97
N ILE A 86 6.82 -1.08 5.43
CA ILE A 86 7.27 -2.38 5.94
C ILE A 86 7.81 -2.25 7.37
N ASP A 87 8.58 -1.19 7.64
CA ASP A 87 9.17 -0.94 8.96
C ASP A 87 8.09 -0.69 10.01
N GLU A 88 7.07 0.14 9.71
CA GLU A 88 5.97 0.39 10.64
C GLU A 88 5.15 -0.88 10.93
N VAL A 89 4.90 -1.71 9.91
CA VAL A 89 4.23 -3.01 10.10
C VAL A 89 5.06 -3.92 11.01
N HIS A 90 6.38 -4.01 10.81
CA HIS A 90 7.25 -4.83 11.66
C HIS A 90 7.29 -4.32 13.10
N LEU A 91 7.39 -3.00 13.30
CA LEU A 91 7.37 -2.37 14.63
C LEU A 91 6.06 -2.63 15.38
N THR A 92 4.95 -2.81 14.67
CA THR A 92 3.64 -3.10 15.26
C THR A 92 3.53 -4.52 15.81
N VAL A 93 4.31 -5.47 15.26
CA VAL A 93 4.26 -6.89 15.62
C VAL A 93 5.26 -7.25 16.74
N MET A 94 6.29 -6.43 16.96
CA MET A 94 7.30 -6.61 18.02
C MET A 94 6.81 -6.13 19.39
#